data_AF-A0A7W3EKS6-F1
#
_entry.id   AF-A0A7W3EKS6-F1
#
_cell.length_a   1.000
_cell.length_b   1.000
_cell.length_c   1.000
_cell.angle_alpha   90.00
_cell.angle_beta   90.00
_cell.angle_gamma   90.00
#
_symmetry.space_group_name_H-M   'P 1'
#
loop_
_entity.id
_entity.type
_entity.pdbx_description
1 polymer ?
#
loop_
_entity_poly.entity_id
_entity_poly.type
_entity_poly.pdbx_seq_one_letter_code
_entity_poly.pdbx_strand_id
1 'polypeptide(L)'
;MKFKIRLSAEIFDFPNLYEESVEIEKFLHEYIKNCAAIHELPEWEFDILILLIKGKDIGVFKKGATFPSSLMKSQTIFIPIPTDKMITWGISEKKFLTRPSFDDRVNFYSINPQDFKSLKQYIIECSKIGIINLLKSGINLKGVKIRIE
;
A
#
# COMPACT_ATOMS: atom_id res chain seq x y z
N MET A 1 -6.87 -18.04 -1.57
CA MET A 1 -5.78 -17.11 -1.35
C MET A 1 -6.08 -16.32 -0.11
N LYS A 2 -5.14 -16.26 0.83
CA LYS A 2 -5.25 -15.41 2.02
C LYS A 2 -4.63 -14.06 1.72
N PHE A 3 -5.31 -12.97 2.03
CA PHE A 3 -4.76 -11.62 1.87
C PHE A 3 -4.25 -11.12 3.21
N LYS A 4 -3.12 -10.41 3.20
CA LYS A 4 -2.53 -9.80 4.39
C LYS A 4 -2.06 -8.38 4.05
N ILE A 5 -2.14 -7.50 5.04
CA ILE A 5 -1.53 -6.18 4.99
C ILE A 5 -0.39 -6.10 5.99
N ARG A 6 0.69 -5.46 5.55
CA ARG A 6 1.76 -4.98 6.43
C ARG A 6 1.93 -3.50 6.21
N LEU A 7 1.85 -2.73 7.28
CA LEU A 7 2.05 -1.29 7.25
C LEU A 7 3.37 -0.98 7.96
N SER A 8 4.24 -0.22 7.29
CA SER A 8 5.57 0.14 7.80
C SER A 8 5.96 1.54 7.36
N ALA A 9 6.91 2.17 8.06
CA ALA A 9 7.39 3.51 7.76
C ALA A 9 8.91 3.54 7.63
N GLU A 10 9.41 4.14 6.55
CA GLU A 10 10.83 4.52 6.39
C GLU A 10 11.07 5.93 6.97
N ILE A 11 10.57 6.15 8.20
CA ILE A 11 10.58 7.44 8.89
C ILE A 11 11.01 7.20 10.33
N PHE A 12 12.05 7.91 10.78
CA PHE A 12 12.61 7.77 12.10
C PHE A 12 11.60 8.22 13.17
N ASP A 13 11.44 7.40 14.22
CA ASP A 13 10.57 7.71 15.35
C ASP A 13 9.14 8.06 14.88
N PHE A 14 8.58 7.18 14.04
CA PHE A 14 7.21 7.28 13.56
C PHE A 14 6.25 6.65 14.58
N PRO A 15 5.06 7.22 14.81
CA PRO A 15 4.07 6.66 15.73
C PRO A 15 3.69 5.21 15.39
N ASN A 16 3.20 4.48 16.38
CA ASN A 16 2.60 3.17 16.17
C ASN A 16 1.38 3.30 15.23
N LEU A 17 1.33 2.43 14.22
CA LEU A 17 0.34 2.42 13.14
C LEU A 17 -0.76 1.37 13.34
N TYR A 18 -0.97 0.89 14.57
CA TYR A 18 -1.90 -0.19 14.86
C TYR A 18 -3.34 0.14 14.42
N GLU A 19 -3.84 1.33 14.77
CA GLU A 19 -5.21 1.73 14.44
C GLU A 19 -5.40 1.83 12.92
N GLU A 20 -4.47 2.46 12.22
CA GLU A 20 -4.45 2.54 10.75
C GLU A 20 -4.43 1.15 10.14
N SER A 21 -3.57 0.26 10.66
CA SER A 21 -3.44 -1.11 10.15
C SER A 21 -4.76 -1.88 10.25
N VAL A 22 -5.45 -1.79 11.39
CA VAL A 22 -6.75 -2.43 11.62
C VAL A 22 -7.82 -1.88 10.66
N GLU A 23 -7.86 -0.56 10.46
CA GLU A 23 -8.83 0.05 9.55
C GLU A 23 -8.59 -0.34 8.08
N ILE A 24 -7.34 -0.37 7.64
CA ILE A 24 -6.99 -0.75 6.27
C ILE A 24 -7.22 -2.26 6.05
N GLU A 25 -6.90 -3.11 7.04
CA GLU A 25 -7.17 -4.54 6.98
C GLU A 25 -8.67 -4.83 6.89
N LYS A 26 -9.49 -4.15 7.70
CA LYS A 26 -10.95 -4.24 7.63
C LYS A 26 -11.46 -3.85 6.25
N PHE A 27 -10.95 -2.75 5.69
CA PHE A 27 -11.30 -2.33 4.34
C PHE A 27 -10.92 -3.38 3.30
N LEU A 28 -9.69 -3.91 3.34
CA LEU A 28 -9.23 -4.93 2.40
C LEU A 28 -10.14 -6.15 2.44
N HIS A 29 -10.42 -6.68 3.62
CA HIS A 29 -11.26 -7.87 3.78
C HIS A 29 -12.66 -7.67 3.22
N GLU A 30 -13.25 -6.49 3.38
CA GLU A 30 -14.52 -6.14 2.75
C GLU A 30 -14.40 -6.08 1.22
N TYR A 31 -13.37 -5.40 0.74
CA TYR A 31 -13.16 -5.12 -0.67
C TYR A 31 -12.86 -6.38 -1.50
N ILE A 32 -12.23 -7.38 -0.89
CA ILE A 32 -11.83 -8.61 -1.59
C ILE A 32 -12.86 -9.74 -1.53
N LYS A 33 -14.02 -9.59 -0.87
CA LYS A 33 -14.97 -10.69 -0.61
C LYS A 33 -15.33 -11.50 -1.86
N ASN A 34 -15.40 -10.85 -3.02
CA ASN A 34 -15.76 -11.47 -4.30
C ASN A 34 -14.55 -11.75 -5.21
N CYS A 35 -13.33 -11.67 -4.69
CA CYS A 35 -12.12 -11.95 -5.46
C CYS A 35 -12.03 -13.44 -5.79
N ALA A 36 -12.15 -13.80 -7.07
CA ALA A 36 -12.08 -15.20 -7.52
C ALA A 36 -10.78 -15.92 -7.09
N ALA A 37 -9.66 -15.17 -7.00
CA ALA A 37 -8.37 -15.70 -6.55
C ALA A 37 -8.42 -16.30 -5.12
N ILE A 38 -9.39 -15.91 -4.29
CA ILE A 38 -9.60 -16.51 -2.97
C ILE A 38 -9.89 -18.01 -3.11
N HIS A 39 -10.64 -18.42 -4.12
CA HIS A 39 -11.01 -19.81 -4.36
C HIS A 39 -10.08 -20.51 -5.34
N GLU A 40 -9.53 -19.80 -6.32
CA GLU A 40 -8.67 -20.39 -7.35
C GLU A 40 -7.23 -20.66 -6.86
N LEU A 41 -6.75 -19.88 -5.89
CA LEU A 41 -5.41 -20.04 -5.30
C LEU A 41 -5.48 -20.19 -3.77
N PRO A 42 -6.18 -21.19 -3.21
CA PRO A 42 -6.49 -21.28 -1.77
C PRO A 42 -5.24 -21.32 -0.89
N GLU A 43 -4.21 -22.03 -1.36
CA GLU A 43 -2.92 -22.25 -0.70
C GLU A 43 -2.00 -21.01 -0.69
N TRP A 44 -2.24 -20.04 -1.58
CA TRP A 44 -1.36 -18.89 -1.71
C TRP A 44 -1.70 -17.77 -0.73
N GLU A 45 -0.67 -17.02 -0.34
CA GLU A 45 -0.81 -15.75 0.39
C GLU A 45 -0.52 -14.56 -0.52
N PHE A 46 -1.38 -13.55 -0.46
CA PHE A 46 -1.19 -12.25 -1.10
C PHE A 46 -0.87 -11.20 -0.03
N ASP A 47 0.38 -10.80 0.01
CA ASP A 47 0.88 -9.82 0.98
C ASP A 47 0.97 -8.44 0.34
N ILE A 48 0.30 -7.46 0.94
CA ILE A 48 0.36 -6.06 0.53
C ILE A 48 1.20 -5.32 1.57
N LEU A 49 2.42 -4.92 1.17
CA LEU A 49 3.25 -4.02 1.95
C LEU A 49 2.90 -2.58 1.61
N ILE A 50 2.40 -1.85 2.59
CA ILE A 50 2.20 -0.41 2.55
C ILE A 50 3.38 0.25 3.26
N LEU A 51 4.13 1.05 2.51
CA LEU A 51 5.34 1.69 2.97
C LEU A 51 5.18 3.20 2.97
N LEU A 52 5.23 3.80 4.17
CA LEU A 52 5.17 5.24 4.37
C LEU A 52 6.55 5.83 4.13
N ILE A 53 6.67 6.73 3.15
CA ILE A 53 7.94 7.29 2.71
C ILE A 53 7.83 8.78 2.42
N LYS A 54 8.97 9.44 2.18
CA LYS A 54 8.97 10.78 1.57
C LYS A 54 8.54 10.68 0.12
N GLY A 55 7.61 11.52 -0.31
CA GLY A 55 7.17 11.56 -1.71
C GLY A 55 6.08 12.60 -1.96
N LYS A 56 5.51 12.56 -3.16
CA LYS A 56 4.36 13.42 -3.55
C LYS A 56 3.15 12.60 -3.97
N ASP A 57 3.37 11.53 -4.72
CA ASP A 57 2.31 10.70 -5.30
C ASP A 57 2.31 9.29 -4.69
N ILE A 58 1.13 8.66 -4.65
CA ILE A 58 0.99 7.26 -4.25
C ILE A 58 1.66 6.40 -5.31
N GLY A 59 2.61 5.56 -4.91
CA GLY A 59 3.31 4.67 -5.82
C GLY A 59 2.81 3.23 -5.69
N VAL A 60 2.39 2.59 -6.77
CA VAL A 60 2.08 1.16 -6.78
C VAL A 60 3.08 0.43 -7.66
N PHE A 61 3.86 -0.48 -7.07
CA PHE A 61 4.87 -1.22 -7.81
C PHE A 61 4.19 -2.13 -8.85
N LYS A 62 4.63 -2.12 -10.11
CA LYS A 62 4.00 -2.86 -11.23
C LYS A 62 4.19 -4.37 -11.09
N LYS A 63 5.37 -4.80 -10.62
CA LYS A 63 5.77 -6.22 -10.53
C LYS A 63 6.12 -6.60 -9.10
N GLY A 64 5.16 -7.12 -8.35
CA GLY A 64 5.44 -7.65 -7.02
C GLY A 64 6.42 -8.83 -7.03
N ALA A 65 6.96 -9.17 -5.87
CA ALA A 65 7.79 -10.36 -5.69
C ALA A 65 6.92 -11.62 -5.59
N THR A 66 7.37 -12.74 -6.18
CA THR A 66 6.76 -14.06 -6.00
C THR A 66 7.77 -14.94 -5.28
N PHE A 67 7.33 -15.61 -4.22
CA PHE A 67 8.09 -16.56 -3.43
C PHE A 67 7.43 -17.93 -3.54
N PRO A 68 7.83 -18.77 -4.52
CA PRO A 68 7.17 -20.04 -4.78
C PRO A 68 7.29 -21.05 -3.64
N SER A 69 8.41 -21.03 -2.90
CA SER A 69 8.65 -21.96 -1.79
C SER A 69 7.70 -21.76 -0.61
N SER A 70 7.31 -20.51 -0.35
CA SER A 70 6.34 -20.16 0.71
C SER A 70 4.94 -19.89 0.17
N LEU A 71 4.69 -20.13 -1.12
CA LEU A 71 3.43 -19.84 -1.79
C LEU A 71 2.94 -18.40 -1.53
N MET A 72 3.85 -17.43 -1.57
CA MET A 72 3.55 -16.03 -1.28
C MET A 72 3.77 -15.15 -2.50
N LYS A 73 2.83 -14.24 -2.76
CA LYS A 73 3.01 -13.12 -3.67
C LYS A 73 2.95 -11.84 -2.84
N SER A 74 3.98 -11.00 -2.95
CA SER A 74 4.05 -9.74 -2.22
C SER A 74 4.04 -8.56 -3.18
N GLN A 75 3.35 -7.49 -2.79
CA GLN A 75 3.15 -6.30 -3.59
C GLN A 75 3.30 -5.05 -2.76
N THR A 76 4.06 -4.08 -3.26
CA THR A 76 4.37 -2.86 -2.50
C THR A 76 3.58 -1.66 -3.01
N ILE A 77 3.00 -0.93 -2.07
CA ILE A 77 2.36 0.38 -2.24
C ILE A 77 3.15 1.38 -1.39
N PHE A 78 3.58 2.47 -2.00
CA PHE A 78 4.26 3.59 -1.37
C PHE A 78 3.25 4.70 -1.09
N ILE A 79 3.16 5.12 0.16
CA ILE A 79 2.31 6.23 0.57
C ILE A 79 3.21 7.44 0.89
N PRO A 80 3.07 8.55 0.15
CA PRO A 80 3.90 9.73 0.34
C PRO A 80 3.45 10.49 1.59
N ILE A 81 4.23 10.49 2.66
CA ILE A 81 3.93 11.31 3.83
C ILE A 81 4.40 12.75 3.58
N PRO A 82 3.51 13.75 3.71
CA PRO A 82 3.87 15.14 3.49
C PRO A 82 4.75 15.67 4.62
N THR A 83 5.54 16.68 4.30
CA THR A 83 6.40 17.34 5.28
C THR A 83 5.65 18.40 6.07
N ASP A 84 6.14 18.74 7.26
CA ASP A 84 5.69 19.88 8.08
C ASP A 84 5.72 21.24 7.34
N LYS A 85 6.56 21.38 6.30
CA LYS A 85 6.57 22.54 5.39
C LYS A 85 5.37 22.64 4.45
N MET A 86 4.67 21.53 4.21
CA MET A 86 3.56 21.43 3.26
C MET A 86 2.20 21.49 3.95
N ILE A 87 2.08 20.87 5.12
CA ILE A 87 0.84 20.78 5.89
C ILE A 87 1.14 20.67 7.38
N THR A 88 0.23 21.20 8.20
CA THR A 88 0.45 21.36 9.66
C THR A 88 0.66 20.05 10.41
N TRP A 89 0.03 18.96 9.96
CA TRP A 89 0.19 17.63 10.52
C TRP A 89 1.30 16.81 9.83
N GLY A 90 2.05 17.43 8.91
CA GLY A 90 3.16 16.80 8.21
C GLY A 90 4.34 16.47 9.12
N ILE A 91 5.24 15.62 8.62
CA ILE A 91 6.40 15.15 9.38
C ILE A 91 7.64 15.96 9.04
N SER A 92 8.51 16.19 10.02
CA SER A 92 9.77 16.88 9.76
C SER A 92 10.61 16.16 8.71
N GLU A 93 11.05 16.92 7.70
CA GLU A 93 11.84 16.40 6.58
C GLU A 93 13.09 15.61 7.02
N LYS A 94 13.67 15.96 8.19
CA LYS A 94 14.85 15.31 8.76
C LYS A 94 14.60 13.89 9.27
N LYS A 95 13.34 13.51 9.51
CA LYS A 95 12.98 12.16 9.97
C LYS A 95 12.94 11.15 8.84
N PHE A 96 12.90 11.58 7.58
CA PHE A 96 12.80 10.66 6.45
C PHE A 96 14.15 10.03 6.10
N LEU A 97 14.12 8.73 5.80
CA LEU A 97 15.28 8.04 5.25
C LEU A 97 15.54 8.47 3.80
N THR A 98 16.80 8.47 3.40
CA THR A 98 17.19 8.74 2.01
C THR A 98 16.88 7.51 1.16
N ARG A 99 16.20 7.71 0.03
CA ARG A 99 15.79 6.65 -0.88
C ARG A 99 16.24 6.98 -2.31
N PRO A 100 16.66 5.99 -3.11
CA PRO A 100 16.83 6.20 -4.54
C PRO A 100 15.52 6.63 -5.19
N SER A 101 15.62 7.38 -6.28
CA SER A 101 14.46 7.72 -7.10
C SER A 101 13.77 6.45 -7.59
N PHE A 102 12.44 6.50 -7.65
CA PHE A 102 11.68 5.46 -8.33
C PHE A 102 11.98 5.45 -9.81
N ASP A 103 11.91 4.27 -10.41
CA ASP A 103 11.99 4.08 -11.86
C ASP A 103 10.61 3.79 -12.46
N ASP A 104 10.60 3.41 -13.74
CA ASP A 104 9.41 3.10 -14.53
C ASP A 104 8.64 1.86 -14.04
N ARG A 105 9.12 1.16 -13.00
CA ARG A 105 8.43 0.01 -12.40
C ARG A 105 7.32 0.42 -11.44
N VAL A 106 7.08 1.70 -11.21
CA VAL A 106 6.03 2.20 -10.31
C VAL A 106 4.97 2.98 -11.09
N ASN A 107 3.70 2.70 -10.83
CA ASN A 107 2.59 3.54 -11.26
C ASN A 107 2.31 4.59 -10.20
N PHE A 108 2.23 5.86 -10.59
CA PHE A 108 1.97 6.96 -9.67
C PHE A 108 0.53 7.46 -9.77
N TYR A 109 -0.06 7.76 -8.63
CA TYR A 109 -1.39 8.34 -8.50
C TYR A 109 -1.29 9.60 -7.66
N SER A 110 -1.66 10.73 -8.25
CA SER A 110 -1.57 12.01 -7.58
C SER A 110 -2.56 12.13 -6.44
N ILE A 111 -2.10 12.80 -5.40
CA ILE A 111 -2.85 13.04 -4.17
C ILE A 111 -2.58 14.47 -3.71
N ASN A 112 -3.59 15.13 -3.16
CA ASN A 112 -3.43 16.43 -2.53
C ASN A 112 -3.55 16.29 -1.01
N PRO A 113 -2.47 16.48 -0.24
CA PRO A 113 -2.53 16.40 1.23
C PRO A 113 -3.55 17.35 1.87
N GLN A 114 -3.87 18.47 1.22
CA GLN A 114 -4.84 19.45 1.74
C GLN A 114 -6.28 18.92 1.80
N ASP A 115 -6.57 17.81 1.10
CA ASP A 115 -7.90 17.18 1.12
C ASP A 115 -8.16 16.39 2.43
N PHE A 116 -7.16 16.33 3.33
CA PHE A 116 -7.19 15.51 4.54
C PHE A 116 -6.96 16.33 5.81
N LYS A 117 -7.65 15.94 6.88
CA LYS A 117 -7.65 16.69 8.15
C LYS A 117 -6.55 16.25 9.11
N SER A 118 -6.03 15.04 8.95
CA SER A 118 -5.00 14.48 9.84
C SER A 118 -4.13 13.46 9.12
N LEU A 119 -2.96 13.21 9.70
CA LEU A 119 -2.02 12.18 9.23
C LEU A 119 -2.65 10.77 9.23
N LYS A 120 -3.39 10.42 10.29
CA LYS A 120 -4.12 9.15 10.38
C LYS A 120 -5.10 8.97 9.22
N GLN A 121 -5.96 9.97 9.01
CA GLN A 121 -6.94 9.94 7.92
C GLN A 121 -6.23 9.83 6.56
N TYR A 122 -5.17 10.60 6.36
CA TYR A 122 -4.38 10.59 5.14
C TYR A 122 -3.80 9.20 4.85
N ILE A 123 -3.15 8.56 5.82
CA ILE A 123 -2.55 7.22 5.67
C ILE A 123 -3.61 6.19 5.27
N ILE A 124 -4.75 6.19 5.97
CA ILE A 124 -5.83 5.22 5.73
C ILE A 124 -6.40 5.40 4.33
N GLU A 125 -6.79 6.63 3.97
CA GLU A 125 -7.44 6.88 2.67
C GLU A 125 -6.47 6.69 1.49
N CYS A 126 -5.21 7.13 1.61
CA CYS A 126 -4.21 6.88 0.58
C CYS A 126 -3.93 5.38 0.41
N SER A 127 -3.92 4.63 1.51
CA SER A 127 -3.77 3.17 1.48
C SER A 127 -4.91 2.50 0.74
N LYS A 128 -6.16 2.90 1.01
CA LYS A 128 -7.35 2.43 0.28
C LYS A 128 -7.24 2.72 -1.22
N ILE A 129 -6.86 3.94 -1.59
CA ILE A 129 -6.64 4.33 -3.00
C ILE A 129 -5.58 3.43 -3.64
N GLY A 130 -4.45 3.19 -2.96
CA GLY A 130 -3.40 2.31 -3.45
C GLY A 130 -3.89 0.87 -3.67
N ILE A 131 -4.63 0.30 -2.70
CA ILE A 131 -5.19 -1.06 -2.78
C ILE A 131 -6.18 -1.18 -3.94
N ILE A 132 -7.10 -0.21 -4.08
CA ILE A 132 -8.09 -0.18 -5.16
C ILE A 132 -7.37 -0.19 -6.51
N ASN A 133 -6.41 0.71 -6.70
CA ASN A 133 -5.68 0.81 -7.96
C ASN A 133 -4.86 -0.45 -8.25
N LEU A 134 -4.25 -1.03 -7.22
CA LEU A 134 -3.51 -2.27 -7.34
C LEU A 134 -4.42 -3.40 -7.84
N LEU A 135 -5.56 -3.62 -7.19
CA LEU A 135 -6.47 -4.71 -7.53
C LEU A 135 -7.23 -4.45 -8.84
N LYS A 136 -7.48 -3.19 -9.22
CA LYS A 136 -8.04 -2.86 -10.55
C LYS A 136 -7.07 -3.14 -11.69
N SER A 137 -5.77 -2.87 -11.49
CA SER A 137 -4.75 -3.16 -12.52
C SER A 137 -4.68 -4.65 -12.84
N GLY A 138 -4.91 -5.49 -11.82
CA GLY A 138 -4.96 -6.93 -11.91
C GLY A 138 -3.57 -7.56 -12.01
N ILE A 139 -3.27 -8.48 -11.10
CA ILE A 139 -1.96 -9.09 -10.97
C ILE A 139 -2.06 -10.55 -11.37
N ASN A 140 -1.25 -10.98 -12.34
CA ASN A 140 -1.22 -12.38 -12.74
C ASN A 140 -0.34 -13.21 -11.81
N LEU A 141 -0.88 -14.33 -11.34
CA LEU A 141 -0.18 -15.35 -10.58
C LEU A 141 -0.66 -16.72 -11.03
N LYS A 142 0.25 -17.55 -11.58
CA LYS A 142 -0.07 -18.91 -12.03
C LYS A 142 -1.27 -19.00 -12.99
N GLY A 143 -1.43 -18.00 -13.87
CA GLY A 143 -2.55 -17.92 -14.82
C GLY A 143 -3.85 -17.37 -14.25
N VAL A 144 -3.94 -17.21 -12.92
CA VAL A 144 -5.06 -16.58 -12.23
C VAL A 144 -4.81 -15.08 -12.09
N LYS A 145 -5.83 -14.28 -12.37
CA LYS A 145 -5.76 -12.82 -12.24
C LYS A 145 -6.33 -12.39 -10.89
N ILE A 146 -5.47 -11.86 -10.03
CA ILE A 146 -5.84 -11.27 -8.73
C ILE A 146 -6.36 -9.86 -9.02
N ARG A 147 -7.68 -9.71 -9.07
CA ARG A 147 -8.35 -8.42 -9.32
C ARG A 147 -9.74 -8.35 -8.69
N ILE A 148 -10.26 -7.13 -8.57
CA ILE A 148 -11.67 -6.83 -8.29
C ILE A 148 -12.24 -6.09 -9.49
N GLU A 149 -13.44 -6.49 -9.92
CA GLU A 149 -14.19 -5.88 -11.03
C GLU A 149 -14.95 -4.62 -10.57
#